data_AF-A0A087DCR4-F1
#
_entry.id   AF-A0A087DCR4-F1
#
_cell.length_a   1.000
_cell.length_b   1.000
_cell.length_c   1.000
_cell.angle_alpha   90.00
_cell.angle_beta   90.00
_cell.angle_gamma   90.00
#
_symmetry.space_group_name_H-M   'P 1'
#
loop_
_entity.id
_entity.type
_entity.pdbx_description
1 polymer ?
#
loop_
_entity_poly.entity_id
_entity_poly.type
_entity_poly.pdbx_seq_one_letter_code
_entity_poly.pdbx_strand_id
1 'polypeptide(L)'
;MDKQQAENELSGKGYSVTLEPRFSSKQYLGKIVGADPGIGVKTDATDITLYYGVDASGRYDVLTGTKGQFDTGFKDIARTDRLAGRYCTEDGDCITMSEDASQASDTTYYVSGEFNQADSLNLCGVIQGPGVCTPTNQADAEIAQASSLNNSLISGDTGAFELYKGLGSAYCGNDLSPITPGYVYCDNGHLANGDGSQQQSGETFKATDFFVYMPVNANLSALESNGYFTNKSSYQPDKNRPYVIKRDNSDYKPIPVDNNATGPRYDPYVPSSGSKPVQFKEAPNKHNVYYLVETPIDWIQIDGTDTTNAGNDNSTNDSASEAKASESFNQFAGSYLFSSGSGGWATTLTVSNDGSFTGEFHDDDLGITGPGYPNGIKSEAKFSGRFASISQNADGSYALQCDSNSFAVEGTKGSTRIEDGMQITITDAYGMEPCGSFTAYPKGYDSSRLSNDVKSWNAGSYDFAANSSLSINILVNNNQQESFYQQQ
;
A
#
# COMPACT_ATOMS: atom_id res chain seq x y z
N MET A 1 -10.31 15.05 -15.85
CA MET A 1 -10.60 14.89 -17.29
C MET A 1 -11.34 13.58 -17.51
N ASP A 2 -12.22 13.52 -18.50
CA ASP A 2 -12.84 12.27 -18.94
C ASP A 2 -11.80 11.32 -19.54
N LYS A 3 -11.96 10.00 -19.39
CA LYS A 3 -10.95 9.03 -19.81
C LYS A 3 -10.72 8.99 -21.33
N GLN A 4 -11.78 9.10 -22.15
CA GLN A 4 -11.63 9.13 -23.60
C GLN A 4 -11.00 10.45 -24.05
N GLN A 5 -11.34 11.55 -23.39
CA GLN A 5 -10.67 12.81 -23.65
C GLN A 5 -9.17 12.71 -23.37
N ALA A 6 -8.78 12.18 -22.21
CA ALA A 6 -7.38 12.04 -21.82
C ALA A 6 -6.58 11.12 -22.75
N GLU A 7 -7.17 9.98 -23.12
CA GLU A 7 -6.59 9.03 -24.07
C GLU A 7 -6.35 9.68 -25.44
N ASN A 8 -7.34 10.39 -25.98
CA ASN A 8 -7.23 11.06 -27.27
C ASN A 8 -6.18 12.19 -27.26
N GLU A 9 -6.14 12.99 -26.20
CA GLU A 9 -5.19 14.10 -26.06
C GLU A 9 -3.75 13.58 -25.98
N LEU A 10 -3.48 12.56 -25.16
CA LEU A 10 -2.15 11.99 -25.00
C LEU A 10 -1.72 11.16 -26.22
N SER A 11 -2.63 10.36 -26.80
CA SER A 11 -2.35 9.65 -28.06
C SER A 11 -2.05 10.61 -29.21
N GLY A 12 -2.76 11.74 -29.27
CA GLY A 12 -2.51 12.81 -30.24
C GLY A 12 -1.15 13.49 -30.06
N LYS A 13 -0.58 13.46 -28.85
CA LYS A 13 0.78 13.94 -28.52
C LYS A 13 1.87 12.88 -28.78
N GLY A 14 1.51 11.68 -29.23
CA GLY A 14 2.44 10.60 -29.57
C GLY A 14 2.69 9.58 -28.45
N TYR A 15 1.94 9.64 -27.36
CA TYR A 15 1.99 8.63 -26.30
C TYR A 15 1.19 7.38 -26.68
N SER A 16 1.65 6.23 -26.21
CA SER A 16 0.94 4.95 -26.24
C SER A 16 0.18 4.82 -24.92
N VAL A 17 -1.15 4.92 -24.96
CA VAL A 17 -1.98 5.00 -23.75
C VAL A 17 -2.66 3.66 -23.47
N THR A 18 -2.51 3.16 -22.24
CA THR A 18 -3.27 2.04 -21.69
C THR A 18 -4.28 2.58 -20.68
N LEU A 19 -5.57 2.22 -20.81
CA LEU A 19 -6.60 2.60 -19.85
C LEU A 19 -6.91 1.44 -18.90
N GLU A 20 -6.81 1.69 -17.59
CA GLU A 20 -7.07 0.68 -16.57
C GLU A 20 -8.13 1.16 -15.56
N PRO A 21 -9.11 0.32 -15.22
CA PRO A 21 -10.15 0.71 -14.27
C PRO A 21 -9.64 0.68 -12.83
N ARG A 22 -10.12 1.60 -12.00
CA ARG A 22 -9.85 1.66 -10.56
C ARG A 22 -11.12 2.06 -9.80
N PHE A 23 -11.41 1.42 -8.67
CA PHE A 23 -12.57 1.82 -7.87
C PHE A 23 -12.38 3.22 -7.30
N SER A 24 -13.39 4.08 -7.47
CA SER A 24 -13.29 5.49 -7.10
C SER A 24 -14.61 6.10 -6.64
N SER A 25 -14.53 7.28 -6.02
CA SER A 25 -15.72 8.03 -5.62
C SER A 25 -16.61 8.38 -6.81
N LYS A 26 -17.90 8.54 -6.53
CA LYS A 26 -18.95 8.78 -7.53
C LYS A 26 -18.66 9.97 -8.45
N GLN A 27 -17.99 10.99 -7.92
CA GLN A 27 -17.60 12.19 -8.68
C GLN A 27 -16.50 11.95 -9.73
N TYR A 28 -15.77 10.84 -9.62
CA TYR A 28 -14.64 10.47 -10.48
C TYR A 28 -14.96 9.32 -11.44
N LEU A 29 -16.19 8.81 -11.46
CA LEU A 29 -16.58 7.75 -12.40
C LEU A 29 -16.40 8.22 -13.85
N GLY A 30 -15.70 7.40 -14.65
CA GLY A 30 -15.34 7.70 -16.04
C GLY A 30 -14.21 8.73 -16.20
N LYS A 31 -13.70 9.30 -15.11
CA LYS A 31 -12.61 10.28 -15.12
C LYS A 31 -11.30 9.62 -14.73
N ILE A 32 -10.19 10.19 -15.16
CA ILE A 32 -8.87 9.77 -14.72
C ILE A 32 -8.71 10.08 -13.22
N VAL A 33 -8.15 9.12 -12.49
CA VAL A 33 -7.93 9.12 -11.02
C VAL A 33 -6.49 8.77 -10.65
N GLY A 34 -5.66 8.38 -11.63
CA GLY A 34 -4.22 8.23 -11.49
C GLY A 34 -3.55 8.00 -12.84
N ALA A 35 -2.24 7.99 -12.85
CA ALA A 35 -1.45 7.57 -14.00
C ALA A 35 -0.16 6.88 -13.55
N ASP A 36 0.40 6.07 -14.42
CA ASP A 36 1.75 5.52 -14.33
C ASP A 36 2.45 5.69 -15.70
N PRO A 37 3.52 6.50 -15.82
CA PRO A 37 4.11 7.33 -14.77
C PRO A 37 3.15 8.37 -14.19
N GLY A 38 3.39 8.78 -12.95
CA GLY A 38 2.53 9.70 -12.20
C GLY A 38 2.28 11.04 -12.93
N ILE A 39 1.11 11.63 -12.72
CA ILE A 39 0.78 12.95 -13.30
C ILE A 39 1.74 14.00 -12.74
N GLY A 40 2.34 14.80 -13.63
CA GLY A 40 3.36 15.80 -13.27
C GLY A 40 4.78 15.26 -13.17
N VAL A 41 4.98 13.94 -13.31
CA VAL A 41 6.31 13.32 -13.33
C VAL A 41 6.96 13.51 -14.70
N LYS A 42 8.15 14.09 -14.73
CA LYS A 42 8.98 14.14 -15.96
C LYS A 42 9.48 12.73 -16.27
N THR A 43 9.16 12.23 -17.45
CA THR A 43 9.53 10.88 -17.89
C THR A 43 9.83 10.87 -19.38
N ASP A 44 10.77 10.03 -19.79
CA ASP A 44 11.01 9.70 -21.20
C ASP A 44 10.11 8.55 -21.69
N ALA A 45 9.27 8.00 -20.80
CA ALA A 45 8.32 6.94 -21.14
C ALA A 45 7.28 7.46 -22.15
N THR A 46 7.16 6.72 -23.26
CA THR A 46 6.12 6.94 -24.26
C THR A 46 4.88 6.09 -24.00
N ASP A 47 5.01 4.99 -23.25
CA ASP A 47 3.91 4.17 -22.77
C ASP A 47 3.41 4.73 -21.43
N ILE A 48 2.12 5.04 -21.37
CA ILE A 48 1.47 5.59 -20.17
C ILE A 48 0.23 4.75 -19.86
N THR A 49 0.11 4.35 -18.60
CA THR A 49 -1.11 3.77 -18.06
C THR A 49 -1.91 4.87 -17.36
N LEU A 50 -3.18 5.06 -17.74
CA LEU A 50 -4.10 5.95 -17.04
C LEU A 50 -5.15 5.14 -16.30
N TYR A 51 -5.32 5.45 -15.03
CA TYR A 51 -6.34 4.85 -14.18
C TYR A 51 -7.62 5.67 -14.25
N TYR A 52 -8.76 5.04 -14.54
CA TYR A 52 -10.05 5.71 -14.56
C TYR A 52 -11.04 5.14 -13.54
N GLY A 53 -11.83 6.03 -12.94
CA GLY A 53 -12.76 5.68 -11.88
C GLY A 53 -13.91 4.79 -12.36
N VAL A 54 -14.16 3.69 -11.65
CA VAL A 54 -15.32 2.80 -11.83
C VAL A 54 -16.01 2.51 -10.51
N ASP A 55 -17.23 2.00 -10.61
CA ASP A 55 -18.06 1.59 -9.48
C ASP A 55 -18.13 0.05 -9.39
N ALA A 56 -19.03 -0.49 -8.56
CA ALA A 56 -19.21 -1.93 -8.36
C ALA A 56 -19.53 -2.73 -9.63
N SER A 57 -20.00 -2.08 -10.71
CA SER A 57 -20.27 -2.74 -11.99
C SER A 57 -18.98 -3.11 -12.73
N GLY A 58 -17.89 -2.36 -12.53
CA GLY A 58 -16.58 -2.60 -13.14
C GLY A 58 -15.70 -3.61 -12.40
N ARG A 59 -16.23 -4.30 -11.37
CA ARG A 59 -15.40 -5.10 -10.45
C ARG A 59 -14.59 -6.20 -11.10
N TYR A 60 -15.10 -6.85 -12.14
CA TYR A 60 -14.34 -7.88 -12.85
C TYR A 60 -13.25 -7.25 -13.72
N ASP A 61 -13.51 -6.09 -14.32
CA ASP A 61 -12.50 -5.38 -15.12
C ASP A 61 -11.34 -4.88 -14.24
N VAL A 62 -11.62 -4.55 -12.98
CA VAL A 62 -10.60 -4.17 -11.99
C VAL A 62 -9.83 -5.41 -11.50
N LEU A 63 -10.53 -6.46 -11.07
CA LEU A 63 -9.91 -7.51 -10.24
C LEU A 63 -9.38 -8.72 -11.02
N THR A 64 -9.71 -8.82 -12.31
CA THR A 64 -9.32 -9.98 -13.14
C THR A 64 -7.95 -9.76 -13.78
N GLY A 65 -7.07 -10.75 -13.67
CA GLY A 65 -5.74 -10.76 -14.29
C GLY A 65 -5.48 -12.02 -15.12
N THR A 66 -4.46 -11.97 -15.97
CA THR A 66 -3.98 -13.14 -16.74
C THR A 66 -2.83 -13.79 -15.97
N LYS A 67 -3.02 -15.00 -15.42
CA LYS A 67 -1.97 -15.66 -14.64
C LYS A 67 -0.86 -16.18 -15.56
N GLY A 68 0.29 -15.52 -15.58
CA GLY A 68 1.43 -15.80 -16.47
C GLY A 68 2.20 -17.12 -16.22
N GLN A 69 1.74 -18.01 -15.34
CA GLN A 69 2.53 -19.21 -14.97
C GLN A 69 2.20 -20.47 -15.78
N PHE A 70 1.08 -20.54 -16.52
CA PHE A 70 0.67 -21.78 -17.22
C PHE A 70 0.16 -21.62 -18.66
N ASP A 71 0.14 -20.41 -19.23
CA ASP A 71 -0.29 -20.14 -20.62
C ASP A 71 -1.62 -20.82 -21.01
N THR A 72 -2.57 -20.87 -20.07
CA THR A 72 -3.87 -21.55 -20.25
C THR A 72 -5.00 -20.59 -20.64
N GLY A 73 -4.75 -19.28 -20.70
CA GLY A 73 -5.77 -18.26 -21.06
C GLY A 73 -6.86 -18.03 -20.00
N PHE A 74 -6.71 -18.53 -18.77
CA PHE A 74 -7.70 -18.34 -17.70
C PHE A 74 -7.68 -16.91 -17.13
N LYS A 75 -8.88 -16.41 -16.80
CA LYS A 75 -9.14 -15.11 -16.18
C LYS A 75 -9.44 -15.31 -14.69
N ASP A 76 -8.43 -15.16 -13.84
CA ASP A 76 -8.56 -15.33 -12.39
C ASP A 76 -8.72 -13.98 -11.69
N ILE A 77 -9.47 -13.97 -10.58
CA ILE A 77 -9.49 -12.83 -9.66
C ILE A 77 -8.17 -12.84 -8.89
N ALA A 78 -7.25 -12.00 -9.34
CA ALA A 78 -5.86 -12.02 -8.90
C ALA A 78 -5.26 -10.62 -8.73
N ARG A 79 -5.92 -9.57 -9.22
CA ARG A 79 -5.39 -8.19 -9.24
C ARG A 79 -5.67 -7.44 -7.94
N THR A 80 -4.98 -7.85 -6.87
CA THR A 80 -5.06 -7.17 -5.55
C THR A 80 -4.37 -5.81 -5.57
N ASP A 81 -3.36 -5.66 -6.43
CA ASP A 81 -2.63 -4.42 -6.72
C ASP A 81 -3.58 -3.22 -6.97
N ARG A 82 -4.70 -3.46 -7.65
CA ARG A 82 -5.69 -2.41 -7.99
C ARG A 82 -6.40 -1.78 -6.81
N LEU A 83 -6.30 -2.41 -5.64
CA LEU A 83 -6.90 -1.90 -4.42
C LEU A 83 -5.95 -0.94 -3.70
N ALA A 84 -4.68 -0.84 -4.11
CA ALA A 84 -3.65 -0.01 -3.48
C ALA A 84 -4.20 1.37 -3.12
N GLY A 85 -3.95 1.80 -1.89
CA GLY A 85 -4.47 3.06 -1.40
C GLY A 85 -4.50 3.15 0.11
N ARG A 86 -4.68 4.38 0.57
CA ARG A 86 -4.91 4.68 1.98
C ARG A 86 -6.41 4.74 2.25
N TYR A 87 -6.84 4.09 3.32
CA TYR A 87 -8.23 4.03 3.75
C TYR A 87 -8.32 4.55 5.18
N CYS A 88 -9.23 5.48 5.46
CA CYS A 88 -9.36 6.09 6.77
C CYS A 88 -10.81 6.06 7.28
N THR A 89 -10.97 5.81 8.57
CA THR A 89 -12.22 6.02 9.30
C THR A 89 -12.57 7.52 9.38
N GLU A 90 -13.81 7.83 9.76
CA GLU A 90 -14.22 9.22 10.03
C GLU A 90 -13.48 9.83 11.23
N ASP A 91 -13.08 8.99 12.19
CA ASP A 91 -12.34 9.40 13.40
C ASP A 91 -10.82 9.55 13.13
N GLY A 92 -10.36 9.31 11.90
CA GLY A 92 -8.99 9.56 11.46
C GLY A 92 -8.01 8.39 11.62
N ASP A 93 -8.45 7.23 12.10
CA ASP A 93 -7.66 6.00 12.04
C ASP A 93 -7.53 5.56 10.58
N CYS A 94 -6.32 5.20 10.15
CA CYS A 94 -6.01 4.90 8.76
C CYS A 94 -5.25 3.58 8.64
N ILE A 95 -5.59 2.83 7.59
CA ILE A 95 -4.83 1.70 7.10
C ILE A 95 -4.32 2.04 5.69
N THR A 96 -3.08 1.68 5.41
CA THR A 96 -2.55 1.73 4.05
C THR A 96 -2.46 0.32 3.54
N MET A 97 -3.03 0.12 2.36
CA MET A 97 -2.94 -1.12 1.64
C MET A 97 -2.05 -0.89 0.41
N SER A 98 -0.95 -1.64 0.30
CA SER A 98 0.07 -1.40 -0.73
C SER A 98 0.62 -2.69 -1.34
N GLU A 99 1.21 -2.54 -2.52
CA GLU A 99 2.06 -3.53 -3.15
C GLU A 99 3.47 -3.49 -2.53
N ASP A 100 4.19 -4.60 -2.64
CA ASP A 100 5.62 -4.66 -2.35
C ASP A 100 6.40 -4.57 -3.67
N ALA A 101 7.17 -3.50 -3.83
CA ALA A 101 7.96 -3.21 -5.02
C ALA A 101 9.12 -4.22 -5.25
N SER A 102 9.44 -5.08 -4.28
CA SER A 102 10.49 -6.11 -4.42
C SER A 102 10.04 -7.33 -5.23
N GLN A 103 8.75 -7.44 -5.59
CA GLN A 103 8.22 -8.56 -6.34
C GLN A 103 7.33 -8.07 -7.49
N ALA A 104 7.75 -8.32 -8.73
CA ALA A 104 6.91 -8.14 -9.92
C ALA A 104 5.80 -9.21 -9.97
N SER A 105 4.86 -9.20 -9.02
CA SER A 105 3.70 -10.10 -9.00
C SER A 105 2.43 -9.35 -8.63
N ASP A 106 1.41 -9.43 -9.49
CA ASP A 106 0.08 -8.80 -9.34
C ASP A 106 -0.72 -9.22 -8.08
N THR A 107 -0.18 -10.14 -7.26
CA THR A 107 -0.95 -10.95 -6.29
C THR A 107 -0.57 -10.74 -4.83
N THR A 108 0.35 -9.82 -4.51
CA THR A 108 0.92 -9.74 -3.17
C THR A 108 0.66 -8.37 -2.53
N TYR A 109 -0.21 -8.35 -1.52
CA TYR A 109 -0.82 -7.13 -1.00
C TYR A 109 -0.84 -7.14 0.54
N TYR A 110 -0.58 -6.01 1.20
CA TYR A 110 -0.42 -5.97 2.67
C TYR A 110 -1.11 -4.78 3.32
N VAL A 111 -1.48 -4.94 4.61
CA VAL A 111 -1.64 -3.80 5.52
C VAL A 111 -0.24 -3.44 6.04
N SER A 112 0.15 -2.17 5.96
CA SER A 112 1.47 -1.67 6.38
C SER A 112 2.00 -2.32 7.67
N GLY A 113 3.23 -2.87 7.62
CA GLY A 113 3.96 -3.41 8.80
C GLY A 113 3.96 -4.93 9.00
N GLU A 114 3.26 -5.72 8.18
CA GLU A 114 3.19 -7.18 8.32
C GLU A 114 3.59 -7.92 7.03
N PHE A 115 4.89 -8.08 6.78
CA PHE A 115 5.38 -8.81 5.61
C PHE A 115 5.50 -10.31 5.87
N ASN A 116 4.73 -11.11 5.12
CA ASN A 116 4.98 -12.53 4.86
C ASN A 116 4.26 -12.92 3.55
N GLN A 117 4.98 -13.37 2.53
CA GLN A 117 4.43 -13.72 1.20
C GLN A 117 3.31 -14.78 1.26
N ALA A 118 3.36 -15.70 2.24
CA ALA A 118 2.31 -16.68 2.44
C ALA A 118 1.08 -16.08 3.18
N ASP A 119 1.24 -14.91 3.81
CA ASP A 119 0.28 -14.22 4.67
C ASP A 119 -0.13 -12.85 4.08
N SER A 120 -0.10 -12.67 2.76
CA SER A 120 -0.62 -11.47 2.11
C SER A 120 -2.15 -11.40 2.21
N LEU A 121 -2.72 -10.24 1.92
CA LEU A 121 -4.13 -10.05 1.59
C LEU A 121 -4.42 -10.58 0.20
N ASN A 122 -5.48 -11.38 0.08
CA ASN A 122 -5.83 -12.06 -1.15
C ASN A 122 -7.34 -12.05 -1.39
N LEU A 123 -7.72 -12.17 -2.65
CA LEU A 123 -9.11 -12.31 -3.10
C LEU A 123 -9.51 -13.79 -3.29
N CYS A 124 -8.52 -14.68 -3.26
CA CYS A 124 -8.65 -16.12 -3.47
C CYS A 124 -7.59 -16.89 -2.65
N GLY A 125 -7.93 -18.06 -2.11
CA GLY A 125 -7.04 -18.88 -1.26
C GLY A 125 -6.25 -19.98 -2.00
N VAL A 126 -5.20 -20.57 -1.38
CA VAL A 126 -4.18 -21.42 -2.07
C VAL A 126 -4.63 -22.82 -2.49
N ILE A 127 -5.72 -23.37 -1.95
CA ILE A 127 -6.03 -24.82 -2.10
C ILE A 127 -6.67 -25.14 -3.48
N GLN A 128 -6.29 -24.38 -4.51
CA GLN A 128 -7.17 -24.07 -5.62
C GLN A 128 -6.29 -23.87 -6.87
N GLY A 129 -6.17 -24.94 -7.67
CA GLY A 129 -5.35 -25.00 -8.88
C GLY A 129 -5.72 -23.96 -9.97
N PRO A 130 -5.14 -24.06 -11.18
CA PRO A 130 -5.46 -23.14 -12.27
C PRO A 130 -6.97 -23.16 -12.61
N GLY A 131 -7.61 -21.98 -12.71
CA GLY A 131 -9.05 -21.82 -12.99
C GLY A 131 -9.97 -21.88 -11.77
N VAL A 132 -9.39 -21.96 -10.57
CA VAL A 132 -10.18 -22.12 -9.35
C VAL A 132 -10.60 -20.76 -8.76
N CYS A 133 -9.81 -19.70 -8.95
CA CYS A 133 -10.14 -18.32 -8.56
C CYS A 133 -11.07 -17.58 -9.55
N THR A 134 -11.81 -18.31 -10.38
CA THR A 134 -12.81 -17.73 -11.29
C THR A 134 -14.16 -17.62 -10.59
N PRO A 135 -14.84 -16.46 -10.60
CA PRO A 135 -16.20 -16.32 -10.06
C PRO A 135 -17.16 -17.25 -10.77
N THR A 136 -18.06 -17.92 -10.04
CA THR A 136 -18.95 -18.94 -10.65
C THR A 136 -19.88 -18.37 -11.72
N ASN A 137 -20.26 -17.10 -11.58
CA ASN A 137 -21.08 -16.38 -12.56
C ASN A 137 -20.27 -15.87 -13.77
N GLN A 138 -18.95 -16.03 -13.78
CA GLN A 138 -18.06 -15.73 -14.90
C GLN A 138 -17.46 -17.00 -15.53
N ALA A 139 -17.56 -18.15 -14.86
CA ALA A 139 -17.06 -19.43 -15.36
C ALA A 139 -17.91 -19.94 -16.55
N ASP A 140 -17.25 -20.44 -17.59
CA ASP A 140 -17.92 -21.18 -18.65
C ASP A 140 -18.31 -22.61 -18.20
N ALA A 141 -19.05 -23.34 -19.04
CA ALA A 141 -19.56 -24.66 -18.69
C ALA A 141 -18.46 -25.72 -18.43
N GLU A 142 -17.24 -25.49 -18.94
CA GLU A 142 -16.09 -26.41 -18.80
C GLU A 142 -15.32 -26.10 -17.51
N ILE A 143 -15.26 -24.83 -17.10
CA ILE A 143 -14.54 -24.31 -15.93
C ILE A 143 -15.44 -24.23 -14.68
N ALA A 144 -16.76 -24.26 -14.82
CA ALA A 144 -17.70 -24.22 -13.68
C ALA A 144 -17.49 -25.34 -12.65
N GLN A 145 -16.90 -26.48 -13.06
CA GLN A 145 -16.54 -27.57 -12.16
C GLN A 145 -15.26 -27.30 -11.35
N ALA A 146 -14.41 -26.38 -11.81
CA ALA A 146 -13.17 -25.97 -11.15
C ALA A 146 -13.32 -24.69 -10.32
N SER A 147 -14.31 -23.84 -10.60
CA SER A 147 -14.57 -22.60 -9.83
C SER A 147 -14.84 -22.86 -8.34
N SER A 148 -14.19 -22.09 -7.46
CA SER A 148 -14.31 -22.21 -6.00
C SER A 148 -14.89 -20.98 -5.29
N LEU A 149 -15.16 -19.92 -6.04
CA LEU A 149 -15.61 -18.65 -5.46
C LEU A 149 -17.13 -18.60 -5.29
N ASN A 150 -17.82 -19.74 -5.35
CA ASN A 150 -19.29 -19.87 -5.23
C ASN A 150 -19.85 -19.29 -3.93
N ASN A 151 -19.08 -19.31 -2.84
CA ASN A 151 -19.48 -18.73 -1.56
C ASN A 151 -18.86 -17.35 -1.28
N SER A 152 -18.08 -16.80 -2.22
CA SER A 152 -17.48 -15.46 -2.10
C SER A 152 -18.46 -14.39 -2.60
N LEU A 153 -18.43 -13.21 -1.99
CA LEU A 153 -19.29 -12.07 -2.38
C LEU A 153 -19.03 -11.62 -3.83
N ILE A 154 -17.80 -11.79 -4.34
CA ILE A 154 -17.43 -11.43 -5.72
C ILE A 154 -18.27 -12.17 -6.78
N SER A 155 -18.81 -13.35 -6.46
CA SER A 155 -19.69 -14.12 -7.35
C SER A 155 -21.18 -13.72 -7.24
N GLY A 156 -21.53 -12.86 -6.28
CA GLY A 156 -22.89 -12.41 -6.03
C GLY A 156 -23.26 -11.07 -6.67
N ASP A 157 -24.51 -10.65 -6.45
CA ASP A 157 -25.10 -9.44 -7.06
C ASP A 157 -24.94 -8.18 -6.20
N THR A 158 -24.29 -8.30 -5.05
CA THR A 158 -24.13 -7.15 -4.15
C THR A 158 -23.10 -6.14 -4.67
N GLY A 159 -22.20 -6.57 -5.55
CA GLY A 159 -21.08 -5.75 -6.01
C GLY A 159 -19.93 -5.60 -5.00
N ALA A 160 -20.07 -6.18 -3.80
CA ALA A 160 -19.02 -6.27 -2.79
C ALA A 160 -18.13 -7.50 -3.01
N PHE A 161 -16.95 -7.51 -2.40
CA PHE A 161 -16.04 -8.66 -2.42
C PHE A 161 -15.16 -8.68 -1.16
N GLU A 162 -14.60 -9.84 -0.85
CA GLU A 162 -13.73 -10.04 0.31
C GLU A 162 -12.25 -9.91 -0.04
N LEU A 163 -11.47 -9.44 0.93
CA LEU A 163 -10.02 -9.36 0.89
C LEU A 163 -9.47 -9.85 2.23
N TYR A 164 -8.65 -10.89 2.26
CA TYR A 164 -8.31 -11.57 3.52
C TYR A 164 -6.90 -12.15 3.54
N LYS A 165 -6.35 -12.22 4.77
CA LYS A 165 -4.98 -12.66 5.04
C LYS A 165 -4.86 -14.19 5.16
N GLY A 166 -3.69 -14.74 4.84
CA GLY A 166 -3.34 -16.14 5.12
C GLY A 166 -3.86 -17.15 4.09
N LEU A 167 -4.45 -16.67 2.99
CA LEU A 167 -4.90 -17.48 1.85
C LEU A 167 -5.86 -18.64 2.22
N GLY A 168 -6.54 -18.57 3.37
CA GLY A 168 -7.39 -19.64 3.91
C GLY A 168 -6.66 -20.88 4.40
N SER A 169 -5.35 -20.77 4.66
CA SER A 169 -4.52 -21.85 5.20
C SER A 169 -4.61 -21.92 6.73
N ALA A 170 -4.33 -23.11 7.29
CA ALA A 170 -4.17 -23.28 8.72
C ALA A 170 -2.85 -22.69 9.23
N TYR A 171 -2.76 -22.45 10.53
CA TYR A 171 -1.55 -22.01 11.22
C TYR A 171 -0.97 -23.13 12.09
N CYS A 172 0.35 -23.24 12.06
CA CYS A 172 1.16 -24.02 12.98
C CYS A 172 1.74 -23.11 14.07
N GLY A 173 1.09 -23.04 15.23
CA GLY A 173 1.45 -22.04 16.22
C GLY A 173 1.15 -20.65 15.64
N ASN A 174 2.16 -19.79 15.51
CA ASN A 174 1.99 -18.45 14.92
C ASN A 174 2.38 -18.39 13.44
N ASP A 175 2.95 -19.45 12.90
CA ASP A 175 3.38 -19.52 11.51
C ASP A 175 2.29 -20.12 10.63
N LEU A 176 2.28 -19.77 9.35
CA LEU A 176 1.42 -20.46 8.39
C LEU A 176 1.86 -21.92 8.25
N SER A 177 0.89 -22.82 8.26
CA SER A 177 1.16 -24.24 8.14
C SER A 177 1.62 -24.57 6.71
N PRO A 178 2.60 -25.48 6.53
CA PRO A 178 3.03 -25.93 5.22
C PRO A 178 1.88 -26.58 4.46
N ILE A 179 1.62 -26.10 3.24
CA ILE A 179 0.53 -26.61 2.37
C ILE A 179 0.73 -28.09 2.02
N THR A 180 1.99 -28.52 1.86
CA THR A 180 2.35 -29.92 1.59
C THR A 180 3.16 -30.48 2.77
N PRO A 181 2.63 -31.46 3.51
CA PRO A 181 3.36 -32.10 4.60
C PRO A 181 4.58 -32.86 4.08
N GLY A 182 5.68 -32.82 4.85
CA GLY A 182 6.84 -33.65 4.58
C GLY A 182 8.14 -33.06 5.11
N TYR A 183 8.81 -32.23 4.31
CA TYR A 183 10.11 -31.66 4.67
C TYR A 183 10.01 -30.60 5.77
N VAL A 184 8.92 -29.84 5.76
CA VAL A 184 8.51 -28.98 6.87
C VAL A 184 7.09 -29.40 7.21
N TYR A 185 6.82 -29.64 8.49
CA TYR A 185 5.50 -30.03 8.98
C TYR A 185 5.23 -29.38 10.34
N CYS A 186 3.97 -29.41 10.75
CA CYS A 186 3.50 -28.95 12.03
C CYS A 186 3.49 -30.11 13.02
N ASP A 187 4.33 -30.01 14.05
CA ASP A 187 4.43 -30.94 15.14
C ASP A 187 3.87 -30.30 16.41
N ASN A 188 2.66 -30.71 16.81
CA ASN A 188 1.98 -30.21 18.00
C ASN A 188 1.92 -28.66 18.06
N GLY A 189 1.70 -28.00 16.92
CA GLY A 189 1.61 -26.54 16.83
C GLY A 189 2.97 -25.83 16.70
N HIS A 190 4.05 -26.55 16.38
CA HIS A 190 5.36 -25.98 16.11
C HIS A 190 5.91 -26.48 14.76
N LEU A 191 6.51 -25.58 13.97
CA LEU A 191 7.18 -25.98 12.73
C LEU A 191 8.39 -26.87 13.04
N ALA A 192 8.48 -28.00 12.36
CA ALA A 192 9.56 -28.97 12.46
C ALA A 192 10.00 -29.43 11.07
N ASN A 193 11.27 -29.84 10.96
CA ASN A 193 11.80 -30.44 9.75
C ASN A 193 11.64 -31.96 9.78
N GLY A 194 11.14 -32.52 8.68
CA GLY A 194 10.88 -33.95 8.52
C GLY A 194 11.67 -34.58 7.37
N ASP A 195 11.48 -35.89 7.20
CA ASP A 195 12.06 -36.68 6.10
C ASP A 195 11.09 -36.84 4.91
N GLY A 196 9.92 -36.21 4.96
CA GLY A 196 8.90 -36.32 3.92
C GLY A 196 7.71 -37.20 4.28
N SER A 197 7.73 -37.90 5.43
CA SER A 197 6.69 -38.87 5.83
C SER A 197 5.78 -38.41 6.99
N GLN A 198 6.09 -37.26 7.58
CA GLN A 198 5.44 -36.77 8.79
C GLN A 198 4.05 -36.22 8.51
N GLN A 199 3.13 -36.48 9.43
CA GLN A 199 1.76 -35.96 9.39
C GLN A 199 1.68 -34.64 10.16
N GLN A 200 0.80 -33.75 9.70
CA GLN A 200 0.53 -32.51 10.40
C GLN A 200 -0.17 -32.78 11.75
N SER A 201 0.13 -32.00 12.79
CA SER A 201 -0.53 -32.06 14.09
C SER A 201 -0.52 -30.72 14.81
N GLY A 202 -1.61 -30.42 15.53
CA GLY A 202 -1.74 -29.18 16.31
C GLY A 202 -1.99 -27.91 15.48
N GLU A 203 -2.41 -28.05 14.23
CA GLU A 203 -2.79 -26.91 13.39
C GLU A 203 -4.10 -26.28 13.85
N THR A 204 -4.23 -24.98 13.63
CA THR A 204 -5.44 -24.22 13.93
C THR A 204 -5.81 -23.27 12.81
N PHE A 205 -7.09 -23.17 12.48
CA PHE A 205 -7.61 -22.03 11.74
C PHE A 205 -7.75 -20.83 12.68
N LYS A 206 -7.31 -19.66 12.22
CA LYS A 206 -7.30 -18.42 13.01
C LYS A 206 -8.00 -17.33 12.22
N ALA A 207 -8.80 -16.51 12.92
CA ALA A 207 -9.36 -15.32 12.32
C ALA A 207 -8.25 -14.28 12.13
N THR A 208 -7.93 -13.99 10.88
CA THR A 208 -6.90 -13.03 10.46
C THR A 208 -7.55 -11.82 9.84
N ASP A 209 -6.74 -10.82 9.46
CA ASP A 209 -7.21 -9.61 8.80
C ASP A 209 -8.12 -9.94 7.61
N PHE A 210 -9.33 -9.40 7.67
CA PHE A 210 -10.40 -9.71 6.74
C PHE A 210 -11.24 -8.47 6.53
N PHE A 211 -11.37 -8.08 5.27
CA PHE A 211 -12.06 -6.89 4.83
C PHE A 211 -13.18 -7.25 3.86
N VAL A 212 -14.31 -6.55 3.97
CA VAL A 212 -15.30 -6.49 2.88
C VAL A 212 -15.10 -5.17 2.16
N TYR A 213 -14.70 -5.24 0.89
CA TYR A 213 -14.58 -4.07 0.03
C TYR A 213 -15.94 -3.72 -0.57
N MET A 214 -16.30 -2.45 -0.44
CA MET A 214 -17.56 -1.88 -0.88
C MET A 214 -17.27 -0.75 -1.88
N PRO A 215 -17.25 -1.05 -3.20
CA PRO A 215 -17.17 0.00 -4.21
C PRO A 215 -18.43 0.88 -4.16
N VAL A 216 -18.36 2.05 -4.81
CA VAL A 216 -19.56 2.86 -5.05
C VAL A 216 -20.64 2.00 -5.71
N ASN A 217 -21.90 2.21 -5.32
CA ASN A 217 -23.06 1.44 -5.76
C ASN A 217 -23.11 -0.05 -5.33
N ALA A 218 -22.19 -0.54 -4.49
CA ALA A 218 -22.36 -1.84 -3.84
C ALA A 218 -23.55 -1.82 -2.86
N ASN A 219 -24.29 -2.93 -2.81
CA ASN A 219 -25.57 -3.04 -2.12
C ASN A 219 -25.40 -3.53 -0.68
N LEU A 220 -25.01 -2.63 0.22
CA LEU A 220 -24.86 -2.95 1.66
C LEU A 220 -26.13 -3.55 2.27
N SER A 221 -27.31 -3.00 1.95
CA SER A 221 -28.58 -3.49 2.51
C SER A 221 -28.87 -4.93 2.14
N ALA A 222 -28.44 -5.40 0.96
CA ALA A 222 -28.51 -6.80 0.59
C ALA A 222 -27.55 -7.68 1.41
N LEU A 223 -26.32 -7.23 1.69
CA LEU A 223 -25.40 -7.96 2.59
C LEU A 223 -26.00 -8.11 4.00
N GLU A 224 -26.55 -7.02 4.55
CA GLU A 224 -27.19 -7.03 5.87
C GLU A 224 -28.41 -7.95 5.91
N SER A 225 -29.27 -7.89 4.89
CA SER A 225 -30.49 -8.71 4.81
C SER A 225 -30.19 -10.20 4.61
N ASN A 226 -29.06 -10.51 3.95
CA ASN A 226 -28.59 -11.88 3.75
C ASN A 226 -27.87 -12.46 4.98
N GLY A 227 -27.78 -11.69 6.08
CA GLY A 227 -27.18 -12.13 7.33
C GLY A 227 -25.66 -12.25 7.24
N TYR A 228 -24.98 -11.42 6.45
CA TYR A 228 -23.51 -11.40 6.46
C TYR A 228 -22.96 -10.94 7.82
N PHE A 229 -23.72 -10.07 8.50
CA PHE A 229 -23.45 -9.55 9.83
C PHE A 229 -24.39 -10.15 10.88
N THR A 230 -23.91 -10.33 12.11
CA THR A 230 -24.67 -10.91 13.23
C THR A 230 -25.55 -9.87 13.89
N ASN A 231 -25.00 -8.68 14.18
CA ASN A 231 -25.76 -7.56 14.70
C ASN A 231 -26.30 -6.68 13.55
N LYS A 232 -27.14 -5.71 13.90
CA LYS A 232 -27.65 -4.69 12.98
C LYS A 232 -27.04 -3.35 13.34
N SER A 233 -26.83 -2.50 12.34
CA SER A 233 -26.35 -1.13 12.53
C SER A 233 -27.32 -0.13 11.92
N SER A 234 -27.43 1.04 12.53
CA SER A 234 -28.08 2.22 11.92
C SER A 234 -27.07 3.12 11.21
N TYR A 235 -25.77 2.83 11.32
CA TYR A 235 -24.72 3.55 10.62
C TYR A 235 -24.91 3.40 9.12
N GLN A 236 -24.76 4.51 8.39
CA GLN A 236 -24.90 4.53 6.93
C GLN A 236 -23.59 5.07 6.37
N PRO A 237 -22.72 4.21 5.82
CA PRO A 237 -21.52 4.68 5.17
C PRO A 237 -21.83 5.66 4.04
N ASP A 238 -20.93 6.62 3.80
CA ASP A 238 -21.04 7.51 2.63
C ASP A 238 -21.09 6.68 1.33
N LYS A 239 -22.24 6.74 0.65
CA LYS A 239 -22.52 5.98 -0.57
C LYS A 239 -21.76 6.50 -1.79
N ASN A 240 -21.11 7.66 -1.68
CA ASN A 240 -20.38 8.28 -2.78
C ASN A 240 -18.90 7.91 -2.79
N ARG A 241 -18.41 7.19 -1.79
CA ARG A 241 -16.99 6.83 -1.64
C ARG A 241 -16.83 5.31 -1.55
N PRO A 242 -15.81 4.70 -2.17
CA PRO A 242 -15.42 3.34 -1.85
C PRO A 242 -14.99 3.25 -0.39
N TYR A 243 -15.28 2.14 0.25
CA TYR A 243 -14.83 1.86 1.62
C TYR A 243 -14.60 0.37 1.84
N VAL A 244 -13.85 0.04 2.88
CA VAL A 244 -13.70 -1.31 3.39
C VAL A 244 -14.30 -1.42 4.78
N ILE A 245 -14.88 -2.58 5.09
CA ILE A 245 -15.36 -2.94 6.43
C ILE A 245 -14.36 -3.93 7.01
N LYS A 246 -13.61 -3.55 8.04
CA LYS A 246 -12.65 -4.41 8.74
C LYS A 246 -13.37 -5.32 9.74
N ARG A 247 -13.06 -6.61 9.75
CA ARG A 247 -13.54 -7.54 10.78
C ARG A 247 -12.77 -7.34 12.09
N ASP A 248 -13.46 -7.23 13.21
CA ASP A 248 -12.84 -7.40 14.52
C ASP A 248 -12.62 -8.90 14.80
N ASN A 249 -11.35 -9.31 14.87
CA ASN A 249 -10.96 -10.70 15.07
C ASN A 249 -10.89 -11.12 16.55
N SER A 250 -10.93 -10.17 17.50
CA SER A 250 -10.68 -10.40 18.93
C SER A 250 -11.58 -11.48 19.55
N ASP A 251 -12.73 -11.67 18.92
CA ASP A 251 -13.87 -12.39 19.44
C ASP A 251 -14.01 -13.78 18.79
N TYR A 252 -13.14 -14.11 17.83
CA TYR A 252 -13.09 -15.39 17.12
C TYR A 252 -11.98 -16.27 17.68
N LYS A 253 -12.33 -17.46 18.17
CA LYS A 253 -11.38 -18.38 18.83
C LYS A 253 -10.73 -19.33 17.82
N PRO A 254 -9.42 -19.59 17.89
CA PRO A 254 -8.78 -20.57 17.01
C PRO A 254 -9.50 -21.92 17.00
N ILE A 255 -9.68 -22.50 15.81
CA ILE A 255 -10.37 -23.77 15.61
C ILE A 255 -9.34 -24.85 15.27
N PRO A 256 -9.21 -25.92 16.08
CA PRO A 256 -8.33 -27.04 15.76
C PRO A 256 -8.68 -27.67 14.42
N VAL A 257 -7.67 -27.92 13.59
CA VAL A 257 -7.81 -28.65 12.34
C VAL A 257 -7.86 -30.14 12.66
N ASP A 258 -8.91 -30.84 12.20
CA ASP A 258 -8.99 -32.29 12.35
C ASP A 258 -8.04 -32.96 11.37
N ASN A 259 -6.82 -33.29 11.82
CA ASN A 259 -5.80 -33.80 10.91
C ASN A 259 -6.05 -35.19 10.31
N ASN A 260 -7.06 -35.90 10.81
CA ASN A 260 -7.43 -37.22 10.33
C ASN A 260 -8.58 -37.20 9.32
N ALA A 261 -9.21 -36.05 9.05
CA ALA A 261 -10.31 -36.01 8.08
C ALA A 261 -9.81 -36.35 6.67
N THR A 262 -10.62 -37.13 5.94
CA THR A 262 -10.32 -37.67 4.61
C THR A 262 -10.77 -36.77 3.46
N GLY A 263 -11.50 -35.70 3.77
CA GLY A 263 -11.97 -34.68 2.82
C GLY A 263 -11.21 -33.36 2.93
N PRO A 264 -11.47 -32.41 2.01
CA PRO A 264 -10.84 -31.09 2.05
C PRO A 264 -11.20 -30.36 3.36
N ARG A 265 -10.21 -29.67 3.92
CA ARG A 265 -10.39 -28.84 5.11
C ARG A 265 -10.44 -27.38 4.69
N TYR A 266 -11.52 -26.71 5.09
CA TYR A 266 -11.75 -25.31 4.77
C TYR A 266 -11.66 -24.50 6.04
N ASP A 267 -10.94 -23.38 5.95
CA ASP A 267 -10.94 -22.37 6.99
C ASP A 267 -12.35 -21.76 7.09
N PRO A 268 -13.04 -21.90 8.24
CA PRO A 268 -14.37 -21.33 8.42
C PRO A 268 -14.37 -19.81 8.48
N TYR A 269 -13.22 -19.15 8.66
CA TYR A 269 -13.10 -17.69 8.73
C TYR A 269 -13.06 -17.00 7.38
N VAL A 270 -12.89 -17.73 6.27
CA VAL A 270 -12.84 -17.17 4.92
C VAL A 270 -13.81 -17.91 3.99
N PRO A 271 -14.26 -17.30 2.88
CA PRO A 271 -15.06 -18.02 1.91
C PRO A 271 -14.26 -19.17 1.28
N SER A 272 -14.95 -20.27 1.00
CA SER A 272 -14.36 -21.44 0.34
C SER A 272 -15.37 -22.10 -0.60
N SER A 273 -14.96 -23.13 -1.33
CA SER A 273 -15.90 -23.88 -2.15
C SER A 273 -16.95 -24.64 -1.33
N GLY A 274 -16.60 -25.02 -0.09
CA GLY A 274 -17.48 -25.76 0.82
C GLY A 274 -18.45 -24.90 1.62
N SER A 275 -18.10 -23.65 1.95
CA SER A 275 -18.93 -22.79 2.80
C SER A 275 -18.66 -21.30 2.63
N LYS A 276 -19.66 -20.49 3.01
CA LYS A 276 -19.48 -19.07 3.33
C LYS A 276 -18.62 -18.91 4.59
N PRO A 277 -17.92 -17.78 4.78
CA PRO A 277 -17.24 -17.51 6.04
C PRO A 277 -18.27 -17.43 7.17
N VAL A 278 -17.82 -17.68 8.40
CA VAL A 278 -18.60 -17.33 9.58
C VAL A 278 -18.97 -15.85 9.53
N GLN A 279 -20.17 -15.53 10.04
CA GLN A 279 -20.71 -14.18 9.99
C GLN A 279 -19.76 -13.18 10.66
N PHE A 280 -19.70 -11.98 10.10
CA PHE A 280 -19.10 -10.85 10.81
C PHE A 280 -19.94 -10.56 12.05
N LYS A 281 -19.29 -10.43 13.21
CA LYS A 281 -20.00 -10.10 14.44
C LYS A 281 -20.56 -8.68 14.40
N GLU A 282 -19.77 -7.75 13.85
CA GLU A 282 -20.10 -6.35 13.74
C GLU A 282 -20.48 -5.95 12.32
N ALA A 283 -21.68 -5.39 12.18
CA ALA A 283 -22.12 -4.61 11.04
C ALA A 283 -21.31 -3.29 10.93
N PRO A 284 -21.38 -2.60 9.79
CA PRO A 284 -20.66 -1.36 9.56
C PRO A 284 -20.93 -0.32 10.66
N ASN A 285 -19.86 0.32 11.14
CA ASN A 285 -19.87 1.38 12.13
C ASN A 285 -18.67 2.32 11.93
N LYS A 286 -18.64 3.43 12.67
CA LYS A 286 -17.62 4.48 12.51
C LYS A 286 -16.17 4.02 12.81
N HIS A 287 -15.99 2.90 13.51
CA HIS A 287 -14.68 2.37 13.91
C HIS A 287 -14.17 1.27 12.97
N ASN A 288 -15.06 0.60 12.24
CA ASN A 288 -14.69 -0.52 11.36
C ASN A 288 -14.86 -0.21 9.87
N VAL A 289 -15.37 0.97 9.50
CA VAL A 289 -15.50 1.44 8.12
C VAL A 289 -14.37 2.41 7.77
N TYR A 290 -13.56 2.06 6.78
CA TYR A 290 -12.44 2.85 6.30
C TYR A 290 -12.68 3.27 4.85
N TYR A 291 -12.78 4.57 4.59
CA TYR A 291 -13.02 5.13 3.28
C TYR A 291 -11.73 5.32 2.50
N LEU A 292 -11.75 5.00 1.21
CA LEU A 292 -10.64 5.33 0.31
C LEU A 292 -10.36 6.84 0.37
N VAL A 293 -9.09 7.18 0.55
CA VAL A 293 -8.56 8.53 0.46
C VAL A 293 -8.12 8.75 -0.98
N GLU A 294 -8.84 9.61 -1.68
CA GLU A 294 -8.52 9.98 -3.06
C GLU A 294 -7.96 11.39 -3.08
N THR A 295 -6.81 11.56 -3.73
CA THR A 295 -6.22 12.87 -3.99
C THR A 295 -6.72 13.37 -5.35
N PRO A 296 -7.39 14.53 -5.42
CA PRO A 296 -7.80 15.09 -6.70
C PRO A 296 -6.59 15.32 -7.61
N ILE A 297 -6.71 14.93 -8.88
CA ILE A 297 -5.69 15.23 -9.89
C ILE A 297 -5.72 16.71 -10.22
N ASP A 298 -4.56 17.35 -10.09
CA ASP A 298 -4.31 18.68 -10.63
C ASP A 298 -3.92 18.58 -12.11
N TRP A 299 -4.89 18.90 -12.98
CA TRP A 299 -4.73 18.83 -14.43
C TRP A 299 -3.75 19.88 -14.98
N ILE A 300 -3.42 20.91 -14.21
CA ILE A 300 -2.44 21.95 -14.59
C ILE A 300 -1.03 21.35 -14.69
N GLN A 301 -0.75 20.28 -13.95
CA GLN A 301 0.56 19.61 -13.96
C GLN A 301 0.87 18.85 -15.27
N ILE A 302 -0.12 18.65 -16.15
CA ILE A 302 0.06 17.92 -17.42
C ILE A 302 0.72 18.78 -18.50
N ASP A 303 0.57 20.10 -18.46
CA ASP A 303 1.16 20.99 -19.46
C ASP A 303 2.59 21.41 -19.12
N GLY A 304 3.16 20.88 -18.04
CA GLY A 304 4.52 21.20 -17.59
C GLY A 304 4.71 22.68 -17.22
N THR A 305 3.63 23.42 -17.01
CA THR A 305 3.67 24.83 -16.60
C THR A 305 3.26 24.95 -15.15
N ASP A 306 4.26 25.23 -14.31
CA ASP A 306 4.07 25.64 -12.93
C ASP A 306 3.34 26.98 -12.91
N THR A 307 2.05 26.99 -12.54
CA THR A 307 1.29 28.23 -12.33
C THR A 307 1.03 28.42 -10.85
N THR A 308 2.09 28.66 -10.10
CA THR A 308 2.00 29.35 -8.82
C THR A 308 2.15 30.86 -9.04
N ASN A 309 1.19 31.61 -8.49
CA ASN A 309 0.91 33.01 -8.75
C ASN A 309 2.12 33.94 -8.59
N ALA A 310 2.47 34.64 -9.67
CA ALA A 310 3.19 35.89 -9.60
C ALA A 310 2.27 37.04 -9.16
N GLY A 311 2.55 37.62 -8.00
CA GLY A 311 2.32 39.05 -7.72
C GLY A 311 1.02 39.42 -7.00
N ASN A 312 1.12 39.62 -5.68
CA ASN A 312 0.92 40.97 -5.11
C ASN A 312 1.48 41.02 -3.69
N ASP A 313 2.81 41.17 -3.58
CA ASP A 313 3.46 41.50 -2.33
C ASP A 313 3.50 43.02 -2.19
N ASN A 314 2.71 43.55 -1.26
CA ASN A 314 2.83 44.93 -0.81
C ASN A 314 3.49 44.86 0.56
N SER A 315 4.79 45.14 0.53
CA SER A 315 5.74 45.11 1.65
C SER A 315 5.18 45.71 2.94
N THR A 316 5.39 45.02 4.06
CA THR A 316 6.16 45.56 5.21
C THR A 316 6.36 44.52 6.33
N ASN A 317 7.59 44.47 6.86
CA ASN A 317 8.14 43.67 7.98
C ASN A 317 8.65 42.25 7.70
N ASP A 318 9.81 42.12 7.04
CA ASP A 318 10.42 40.81 6.74
C ASP A 318 11.64 40.40 7.62
N SER A 319 12.22 41.31 8.41
CA SER A 319 13.43 40.95 9.17
C SER A 319 13.16 40.11 10.43
N ALA A 320 11.91 40.08 10.93
CA ALA A 320 11.54 39.30 12.12
C ALA A 320 10.89 37.94 11.77
N SER A 321 10.26 37.82 10.59
CA SER A 321 9.73 36.57 10.04
C SER A 321 10.87 35.67 9.57
N GLU A 322 11.85 36.21 8.83
CA GLU A 322 13.03 35.45 8.39
C GLU A 322 13.89 34.99 9.58
N ALA A 323 14.08 35.83 10.59
CA ALA A 323 14.81 35.46 11.81
C ALA A 323 14.12 34.34 12.59
N LYS A 324 12.78 34.36 12.71
CA LYS A 324 12.00 33.29 13.36
C LYS A 324 11.95 31.99 12.56
N ALA A 325 11.88 32.08 11.24
CA ALA A 325 11.96 30.91 10.37
C ALA A 325 13.36 30.26 10.48
N SER A 326 14.43 31.06 10.46
CA SER A 326 15.80 30.61 10.71
C SER A 326 15.99 29.94 12.08
N GLU A 327 15.45 30.52 13.15
CA GLU A 327 15.47 29.89 14.48
C GLU A 327 14.71 28.57 14.52
N SER A 328 13.60 28.47 13.80
CA SER A 328 12.81 27.23 13.72
C SER A 328 13.53 26.15 12.92
N PHE A 329 14.21 26.50 11.83
CA PHE A 329 15.03 25.54 11.06
C PHE A 329 16.25 25.04 11.83
N ASN A 330 16.91 25.90 12.63
CA ASN A 330 18.01 25.50 13.51
C ASN A 330 17.64 24.33 14.43
N GLN A 331 16.39 24.27 14.89
CA GLN A 331 15.90 23.17 15.75
C GLN A 331 15.95 21.81 15.03
N PHE A 332 15.79 21.80 13.72
CA PHE A 332 15.71 20.60 12.89
C PHE A 332 16.98 20.36 12.06
N ALA A 333 18.03 21.16 12.25
CA ALA A 333 19.31 20.91 11.62
C ALA A 333 19.94 19.61 12.14
N GLY A 334 20.54 18.84 11.24
CA GLY A 334 21.21 17.59 11.57
C GLY A 334 21.12 16.55 10.45
N SER A 335 21.67 15.38 10.74
CA SER A 335 21.64 14.22 9.84
C SER A 335 20.48 13.29 10.20
N TYR A 336 19.84 12.77 9.19
CA TYR A 336 18.63 11.98 9.26
C TYR A 336 18.78 10.73 8.40
N LEU A 337 18.09 9.66 8.80
CA LEU A 337 18.08 8.39 8.11
C LEU A 337 16.64 7.89 7.96
N PHE A 338 16.32 7.44 6.75
CA PHE A 338 15.12 6.70 6.41
C PHE A 338 15.56 5.38 5.79
N SER A 339 15.16 4.25 6.38
CA SER A 339 15.51 2.92 5.88
C SER A 339 14.53 1.87 6.40
N SER A 340 14.62 0.66 5.84
CA SER A 340 13.91 -0.52 6.36
C SER A 340 14.57 -1.12 7.62
N GLY A 341 15.74 -0.62 8.04
CA GLY A 341 16.52 -1.18 9.15
C GLY A 341 17.33 -2.45 8.82
N SER A 342 17.11 -3.08 7.66
CA SER A 342 17.79 -4.32 7.23
C SER A 342 19.07 -4.09 6.41
N GLY A 343 19.40 -2.83 6.09
CA GLY A 343 20.68 -2.43 5.50
C GLY A 343 20.86 -2.64 3.99
N GLY A 344 19.82 -3.06 3.26
CA GLY A 344 19.87 -3.17 1.79
C GLY A 344 19.64 -1.85 1.04
N TRP A 345 18.91 -0.93 1.66
CA TRP A 345 18.65 0.41 1.13
C TRP A 345 18.55 1.44 2.25
N ALA A 346 18.84 2.69 1.92
CA ALA A 346 18.61 3.83 2.82
C ALA A 346 18.59 5.15 2.06
N THR A 347 17.84 6.11 2.61
CA THR A 347 17.97 7.53 2.30
C THR A 347 18.59 8.26 3.48
N THR A 348 19.72 8.90 3.24
CA THR A 348 20.34 9.85 4.18
C THR A 348 19.94 11.27 3.79
N LEU A 349 19.68 12.11 4.79
CA LEU A 349 19.31 13.51 4.61
C LEU A 349 20.06 14.35 5.64
N THR A 350 20.72 15.42 5.21
CA THR A 350 21.34 16.40 6.09
C THR A 350 20.63 17.72 5.91
N VAL A 351 20.00 18.21 6.97
CA VAL A 351 19.29 19.50 7.00
C VAL A 351 20.19 20.54 7.67
N SER A 352 20.37 21.67 7.01
CA SER A 352 21.11 22.83 7.51
C SER A 352 20.22 23.76 8.32
N ASN A 353 20.88 24.62 9.08
CA ASN A 353 20.30 25.67 9.92
C ASN A 353 19.34 26.64 9.19
N ASP A 354 19.47 26.79 7.88
CA ASP A 354 18.68 27.71 7.04
C ASP A 354 17.56 27.00 6.26
N GLY A 355 17.33 25.72 6.54
CA GLY A 355 16.36 24.86 5.88
C GLY A 355 16.84 24.27 4.55
N SER A 356 18.06 24.56 4.10
CA SER A 356 18.66 23.83 2.97
C SER A 356 18.99 22.39 3.36
N PHE A 357 19.02 21.48 2.39
CA PHE A 357 19.36 20.09 2.64
C PHE A 357 20.08 19.43 1.48
N THR A 358 20.82 18.37 1.80
CA THR A 358 21.43 17.44 0.85
C THR A 358 21.15 16.01 1.30
N GLY A 359 21.11 15.06 0.39
CA GLY A 359 20.93 13.66 0.75
C GLY A 359 21.33 12.68 -0.34
N GLU A 360 21.32 11.41 0.02
CA GLU A 360 21.61 10.30 -0.88
C GLU A 360 20.69 9.13 -0.55
N PHE A 361 19.96 8.65 -1.56
CA PHE A 361 19.30 7.37 -1.57
C PHE A 361 20.20 6.32 -2.23
N HIS A 362 20.24 5.13 -1.67
CA HIS A 362 20.75 3.94 -2.34
C HIS A 362 19.88 2.71 -2.04
N ASP A 363 19.86 1.78 -3.00
CA ASP A 363 19.36 0.41 -2.86
C ASP A 363 20.31 -0.52 -3.62
N ASP A 364 21.00 -1.38 -2.87
CA ASP A 364 22.09 -2.21 -3.36
C ASP A 364 21.60 -3.66 -3.56
N ASP A 365 21.47 -4.10 -4.81
CA ASP A 365 21.22 -5.50 -5.15
C ASP A 365 22.52 -6.16 -5.63
N LEU A 366 23.26 -6.70 -4.66
CA LEU A 366 24.52 -7.40 -4.89
C LEU A 366 24.35 -8.78 -5.56
N GLY A 367 23.11 -9.27 -5.70
CA GLY A 367 22.79 -10.57 -6.31
C GLY A 367 22.66 -10.51 -7.83
N ILE A 368 22.29 -9.36 -8.39
CA ILE A 368 22.13 -9.16 -9.83
C ILE A 368 23.47 -8.76 -10.46
N THR A 369 24.12 -9.69 -11.13
CA THR A 369 25.45 -9.50 -11.73
C THR A 369 25.43 -9.76 -13.23
N GLY A 370 26.38 -9.16 -13.96
CA GLY A 370 26.48 -9.35 -15.40
C GLY A 370 27.84 -8.95 -15.99
N PRO A 371 28.04 -9.16 -17.31
CA PRO A 371 29.28 -8.79 -17.98
C PRO A 371 29.53 -7.27 -17.87
N GLY A 372 30.57 -6.88 -17.12
CA GLY A 372 30.93 -5.48 -16.86
C GLY A 372 30.52 -4.97 -15.47
N TYR A 373 29.67 -5.69 -14.75
CA TYR A 373 29.27 -5.38 -13.37
C TYR A 373 29.21 -6.66 -12.50
N PRO A 374 30.36 -7.27 -12.19
CA PRO A 374 30.42 -8.50 -11.39
C PRO A 374 30.01 -8.33 -9.92
N ASN A 375 29.89 -7.09 -9.43
CA ASN A 375 29.69 -6.79 -8.02
C ASN A 375 28.25 -6.37 -7.68
N GLY A 376 27.32 -6.46 -8.62
CA GLY A 376 25.89 -6.18 -8.39
C GLY A 376 25.35 -5.02 -9.21
N ILE A 377 24.15 -4.58 -8.85
CA ILE A 377 23.56 -3.31 -9.29
C ILE A 377 23.24 -2.43 -8.08
N LYS A 378 23.19 -1.11 -8.30
CA LYS A 378 22.78 -0.12 -7.29
C LYS A 378 21.82 0.88 -7.91
N SER A 379 20.69 1.12 -7.26
CA SER A 379 19.87 2.30 -7.51
C SER A 379 20.38 3.42 -6.62
N GLU A 380 20.55 4.63 -7.16
CA GLU A 380 21.10 5.77 -6.41
C GLU A 380 20.39 7.06 -6.78
N ALA A 381 20.18 7.94 -5.80
CA ALA A 381 19.84 9.33 -6.07
C ALA A 381 20.57 10.22 -5.07
N LYS A 382 21.51 11.04 -5.57
CA LYS A 382 22.10 12.15 -4.81
C LYS A 382 21.29 13.40 -5.06
N PHE A 383 20.90 14.11 -4.02
CA PHE A 383 19.96 15.23 -4.17
C PHE A 383 20.26 16.38 -3.22
N SER A 384 19.73 17.53 -3.57
CA SER A 384 19.76 18.75 -2.75
C SER A 384 18.47 19.53 -2.89
N GLY A 385 18.17 20.41 -1.94
CA GLY A 385 16.99 21.25 -1.98
C GLY A 385 16.88 22.15 -0.75
N ARG A 386 15.69 22.72 -0.55
CA ARG A 386 15.39 23.59 0.57
C ARG A 386 13.92 23.48 1.00
N PHE A 387 13.67 23.65 2.29
CA PHE A 387 12.32 23.97 2.78
C PHE A 387 12.07 25.48 2.67
N ALA A 388 11.09 25.88 1.85
CA ALA A 388 10.69 27.27 1.66
C ALA A 388 10.09 27.90 2.93
N SER A 389 9.43 27.10 3.76
CA SER A 389 8.78 27.59 4.98
C SER A 389 8.73 26.54 6.08
N ILE A 390 8.61 27.04 7.31
CA ILE A 390 8.37 26.27 8.52
C ILE A 390 7.39 27.02 9.41
N SER A 391 6.38 26.33 9.94
CA SER A 391 5.38 26.92 10.83
C SER A 391 4.99 25.93 11.93
N GLN A 392 4.90 26.42 13.16
CA GLN A 392 4.52 25.58 14.30
C GLN A 392 2.99 25.39 14.33
N ASN A 393 2.58 24.14 14.46
CA ASN A 393 1.19 23.74 14.65
C ASN A 393 0.77 23.87 16.12
N ALA A 394 -0.54 23.93 16.37
CA ALA A 394 -1.08 24.05 17.73
C ALA A 394 -0.74 22.84 18.63
N ASP A 395 -0.42 21.69 18.04
CA ASP A 395 0.01 20.50 18.75
C ASP A 395 1.50 20.48 19.13
N GLY A 396 2.29 21.46 18.66
CA GLY A 396 3.73 21.51 18.87
C GLY A 396 4.56 20.81 17.80
N SER A 397 3.95 20.19 16.78
CA SER A 397 4.64 19.78 15.55
C SER A 397 4.89 20.99 14.65
N TYR A 398 5.64 20.79 13.56
CA TYR A 398 5.92 21.85 12.58
C TYR A 398 5.56 21.37 11.18
N ALA A 399 4.82 22.20 10.44
CA ALA A 399 4.60 22.02 9.02
C ALA A 399 5.73 22.68 8.23
N LEU A 400 6.39 21.91 7.37
CA LEU A 400 7.44 22.35 6.47
C LEU A 400 6.95 22.21 5.02
N GLN A 401 7.36 23.12 4.15
CA GLN A 401 7.07 23.02 2.71
C GLN A 401 8.39 22.93 1.94
N CYS A 402 8.60 21.82 1.25
CA CYS A 402 9.72 21.63 0.34
C CYS A 402 9.54 22.54 -0.90
N ASP A 403 10.60 23.25 -1.27
CA ASP A 403 10.64 24.09 -2.47
C ASP A 403 11.04 23.24 -3.67
N SER A 404 10.04 22.86 -4.47
CA SER A 404 10.21 22.04 -5.67
C SER A 404 11.11 22.67 -6.72
N ASN A 405 11.28 24.00 -6.71
CA ASN A 405 12.19 24.69 -7.63
C ASN A 405 13.66 24.58 -7.19
N SER A 406 13.89 24.43 -5.89
CA SER A 406 15.23 24.22 -5.33
C SER A 406 15.65 22.74 -5.33
N PHE A 407 14.68 21.83 -5.39
CA PHE A 407 14.91 20.41 -5.28
C PHE A 407 15.47 19.83 -6.58
N ALA A 408 16.62 19.17 -6.50
CA ALA A 408 17.30 18.60 -7.65
C ALA A 408 17.97 17.27 -7.28
N VAL A 409 17.84 16.29 -8.18
CA VAL A 409 18.64 15.06 -8.18
C VAL A 409 19.82 15.28 -9.12
N GLU A 410 21.03 14.92 -8.68
CA GLU A 410 22.25 14.99 -9.46
C GLU A 410 22.22 13.96 -10.60
N GLY A 411 22.46 14.44 -11.82
CA GLY A 411 22.47 13.61 -13.02
C GLY A 411 21.09 13.44 -13.66
N THR A 412 20.98 12.47 -14.57
CA THR A 412 19.74 12.19 -15.32
C THR A 412 19.14 10.89 -14.81
N LYS A 413 17.89 10.93 -14.32
CA LYS A 413 17.15 9.74 -13.91
C LYS A 413 17.07 8.72 -15.04
N GLY A 414 17.20 7.44 -14.71
CA GLY A 414 17.30 6.33 -15.66
C GLY A 414 18.66 6.14 -16.31
N SER A 415 19.59 7.10 -16.17
CA SER A 415 20.95 6.90 -16.69
C SER A 415 21.73 5.89 -15.86
N THR A 416 22.52 5.07 -16.56
CA THR A 416 23.32 4.01 -15.94
C THR A 416 24.81 4.28 -16.11
N ARG A 417 25.61 3.95 -15.11
CA ARG A 417 27.09 3.95 -15.19
C ARG A 417 27.66 2.70 -14.51
N ILE A 418 28.87 2.32 -14.91
CA ILE A 418 29.63 1.28 -14.21
C ILE A 418 30.65 1.96 -13.31
N GLU A 419 30.63 1.63 -12.02
CA GLU A 419 31.55 2.14 -11.01
C GLU A 419 31.96 0.97 -10.12
N ASP A 420 33.26 0.74 -9.94
CA ASP A 420 33.83 -0.36 -9.15
C ASP A 420 33.22 -1.74 -9.42
N GLY A 421 32.88 -2.03 -10.68
CA GLY A 421 32.28 -3.30 -11.09
C GLY A 421 30.82 -3.48 -10.69
N MET A 422 30.11 -2.39 -10.36
CA MET A 422 28.68 -2.35 -10.09
C MET A 422 27.98 -1.49 -11.15
N GLN A 423 26.78 -1.88 -11.59
CA GLN A 423 25.96 -1.04 -12.46
C GLN A 423 25.08 -0.14 -11.60
N ILE A 424 25.37 1.16 -11.62
CA ILE A 424 24.62 2.17 -10.88
C ILE A 424 23.59 2.81 -11.81
N THR A 425 22.33 2.86 -11.38
CA THR A 425 21.22 3.55 -12.08
C THR A 425 20.77 4.74 -11.24
N ILE A 426 20.66 5.93 -11.86
CA ILE A 426 20.14 7.11 -11.17
C ILE A 426 18.61 7.00 -11.08
N THR A 427 18.04 7.08 -9.88
CA THR A 427 16.59 6.92 -9.63
C THR A 427 15.99 8.15 -8.95
N ASP A 428 14.75 8.01 -8.48
CA ASP A 428 14.11 8.98 -7.60
C ASP A 428 14.77 9.01 -6.21
N ALA A 429 14.74 10.17 -5.57
CA ALA A 429 15.18 10.39 -4.20
C ALA A 429 14.10 9.89 -3.23
N TYR A 430 14.12 8.58 -2.97
CA TYR A 430 13.12 7.91 -2.15
C TYR A 430 13.01 8.54 -0.75
N GLY A 431 11.78 8.78 -0.28
CA GLY A 431 11.52 9.53 0.95
C GLY A 431 11.42 11.05 0.76
N MET A 432 12.02 11.62 -0.29
CA MET A 432 11.98 13.06 -0.57
C MET A 432 11.03 13.42 -1.72
N GLU A 433 10.65 12.45 -2.55
CA GLU A 433 9.77 12.67 -3.70
C GLU A 433 8.33 12.14 -3.46
N PRO A 434 7.30 12.92 -3.84
CA PRO A 434 7.40 14.28 -4.36
C PRO A 434 7.85 15.28 -3.28
N CYS A 435 8.67 16.26 -3.68
CA CYS A 435 9.06 17.38 -2.83
C CYS A 435 7.83 18.24 -2.55
N GLY A 436 7.17 17.95 -1.42
CA GLY A 436 5.90 18.56 -1.05
C GLY A 436 5.87 18.99 0.42
N SER A 437 4.79 18.68 1.11
CA SER A 437 4.62 19.05 2.51
C SER A 437 5.24 18.00 3.43
N PHE A 438 5.92 18.48 4.47
CA PHE A 438 6.55 17.66 5.49
C PHE A 438 6.02 18.04 6.87
N THR A 439 6.03 17.07 7.79
CA THR A 439 5.78 17.31 9.21
C THR A 439 7.05 17.01 9.99
N ALA A 440 7.52 17.96 10.79
CA ALA A 440 8.63 17.74 11.71
C ALA A 440 8.13 17.67 13.15
N TYR A 441 8.51 16.60 13.84
CA TYR A 441 8.25 16.40 15.26
C TYR A 441 9.53 16.69 16.05
N PRO A 442 9.51 17.70 16.93
CA PRO A 442 10.71 18.10 17.65
C PRO A 442 11.06 17.09 18.75
N LYS A 443 12.33 17.07 19.13
CA LYS A 443 12.76 16.52 20.43
C LYS A 443 11.90 17.11 21.56
N GLY A 444 11.37 16.23 22.40
CA GLY A 444 10.43 16.54 23.48
C GLY A 444 8.96 16.39 23.09
N TYR A 445 8.63 16.16 21.81
CA TYR A 445 7.27 15.87 21.38
C TYR A 445 6.75 14.59 22.02
N ASP A 446 5.49 14.59 22.46
CA ASP A 446 4.85 13.43 23.08
C ASP A 446 4.67 12.31 22.05
N SER A 447 5.45 11.23 22.23
CA SER A 447 5.53 10.12 21.29
C SER A 447 4.22 9.33 21.19
N SER A 448 3.35 9.41 22.21
CA SER A 448 2.05 8.76 22.18
C SER A 448 1.15 9.30 21.06
N ARG A 449 1.37 10.57 20.67
CA ARG A 449 0.59 11.31 19.66
C ARG A 449 1.05 11.07 18.23
N LEU A 450 2.16 10.35 18.03
CA LEU A 450 2.62 9.98 16.70
C LEU A 450 1.74 8.86 16.13
N SER A 451 1.50 8.90 14.83
CA SER A 451 0.80 7.83 14.12
C SER A 451 1.58 6.52 14.18
N ASN A 452 0.89 5.40 13.99
CA ASN A 452 1.53 4.09 13.94
C ASN A 452 2.49 3.97 12.75
N ASP A 453 2.22 4.63 11.62
CA ASP A 453 3.13 4.65 10.46
C ASP A 453 4.47 5.30 10.83
N VAL A 454 4.44 6.48 11.48
CA VAL A 454 5.65 7.15 11.94
C VAL A 454 6.38 6.27 12.96
N LYS A 455 5.65 5.65 13.90
CA LYS A 455 6.28 4.73 14.87
C LYS A 455 6.91 3.52 14.17
N SER A 456 6.24 2.95 13.18
CA SER A 456 6.68 1.76 12.44
C SER A 456 7.99 2.00 11.69
N TRP A 457 8.03 3.08 10.89
CA TRP A 457 9.24 3.46 10.14
C TRP A 457 10.45 3.73 11.02
N ASN A 458 10.23 4.11 12.28
CA ASN A 458 11.29 4.39 13.24
C ASN A 458 11.49 3.27 14.27
N ALA A 459 10.69 2.21 14.27
CA ALA A 459 10.70 1.18 15.32
C ALA A 459 12.03 0.40 15.38
N GLY A 460 12.70 0.24 14.24
CA GLY A 460 14.03 -0.37 14.16
C GLY A 460 15.15 0.53 14.70
N SER A 461 14.88 1.80 14.98
CA SER A 461 15.90 2.81 15.29
C SER A 461 15.58 3.65 16.54
N TYR A 462 14.34 3.58 17.02
CA TYR A 462 13.84 4.32 18.17
C TYR A 462 12.85 3.49 18.99
N ASP A 463 13.16 3.30 20.27
CA ASP A 463 12.27 2.60 21.20
C ASP A 463 11.20 3.55 21.75
N PHE A 464 10.01 3.48 21.14
CA PHE A 464 8.83 4.24 21.57
C PHE A 464 8.20 3.73 22.88
N ALA A 465 8.45 2.48 23.29
CA ALA A 465 7.92 1.94 24.53
C ALA A 465 8.72 2.44 25.74
N ALA A 466 10.03 2.66 25.57
CA ALA A 466 10.90 3.21 26.62
C ALA A 466 10.75 4.73 26.80
N ASN A 467 10.28 5.46 25.77
CA ASN A 467 10.31 6.93 25.76
C ASN A 467 8.92 7.54 25.54
N SER A 468 8.38 8.21 26.56
CA SER A 468 7.12 8.97 26.47
C SER A 468 7.24 10.30 25.72
N SER A 469 8.47 10.77 25.47
CA SER A 469 8.74 11.95 24.67
C SER A 469 9.94 11.69 23.76
N LEU A 470 9.91 12.25 22.55
CA LEU A 470 10.98 12.06 21.56
C LEU A 470 12.32 12.56 22.09
N SER A 471 13.38 11.75 22.03
CA SER A 471 14.74 12.17 22.37
C SER A 471 15.52 12.72 21.16
N ILE A 472 14.95 12.58 19.97
CA ILE A 472 15.47 12.98 18.65
C ILE A 472 14.38 13.72 17.85
N ASN A 473 14.78 14.46 16.82
CA ASN A 473 13.80 14.97 15.86
C ASN A 473 13.36 13.86 14.89
N ILE A 474 12.12 13.95 14.40
CA ILE A 474 11.60 13.12 13.31
C ILE A 474 11.07 14.04 12.22
N LEU A 475 11.38 13.72 10.97
CA LEU A 475 10.85 14.40 9.79
C LEU A 475 10.03 13.41 8.97
N VAL A 476 8.86 13.82 8.49
CA VAL A 476 7.94 12.95 7.75
C VAL A 476 7.54 13.61 6.45
N ASN A 477 7.73 12.92 5.33
CA ASN A 477 7.14 13.33 4.06
C ASN A 477 5.65 12.98 4.08
N ASN A 478 4.77 13.98 4.04
CA ASN A 478 3.34 13.73 4.23
C ASN A 478 2.69 13.01 3.05
N ASN A 479 3.34 12.99 1.87
CA ASN A 479 2.79 12.36 0.66
C ASN A 479 2.71 10.84 0.80
N GLN A 480 3.78 10.19 1.26
CA GLN A 480 3.82 8.72 1.43
C GLN A 480 4.06 8.28 2.88
N GLN A 481 4.07 9.22 3.83
CA GLN A 481 4.36 8.99 5.26
C GLN A 481 5.77 8.41 5.50
N GLU A 482 6.71 8.63 4.59
CA GLU A 482 8.10 8.22 4.76
C GLU A 482 8.71 9.01 5.91
N SER A 483 9.23 8.29 6.91
CA SER A 483 9.70 8.91 8.14
C SER A 483 11.20 8.76 8.31
N PHE A 484 11.84 9.90 8.49
CA PHE A 484 13.25 10.04 8.78
C PHE A 484 13.44 10.30 10.27
N TYR A 485 14.32 9.56 10.92
CA TYR A 485 14.78 9.88 12.26
C TYR A 485 16.12 10.59 12.22
N GLN A 486 16.30 11.55 13.12
CA GLN A 486 17.58 12.21 13.31
C GLN A 486 18.59 11.24 13.94
N GLN A 487 19.75 11.09 13.30
CA GLN A 487 20.88 10.34 13.85
C GLN A 487 21.51 11.14 15.00
N GLN A 488 21.87 10.45 16.09
CA GLN A 488 22.47 11.06 17.29
C GLN A 488 23.98 11.26 17.17
#